data_AF-A0A075CA78-F1
#
_entry.id   AF-A0A075CA78-F1
#
_cell.length_a   1.000
_cell.length_b   1.000
_cell.length_c   1.000
_cell.angle_alpha   90.00
_cell.angle_beta   90.00
_cell.angle_gamma   90.00
#
_symmetry.space_group_name_H-M   'P 1'
#
loop_
_entity.id
_entity.type
_entity.pdbx_description
1 polymer ?
#
loop_
_entity_poly.entity_id
_entity_poly.type
_entity_poly.pdbx_seq_one_letter_code
_entity_poly.pdbx_strand_id
1 'polypeptide(L)'
;DGADLVGRARTGQGKTLAFVLPILESLVNGCTKARRRSGYGKSPSVLVLLPTRELATQVFADFQLYGGAVGLQACCVYGGAPMHSQISSLRRGVDIVIGTPGRV
;
A
#
# COMPACT_ATOMS: atom_id res chain seq x y z
N ASP A 1 18.29 1.98 4.80
CA ASP A 1 19.18 0.81 4.60
C ASP A 1 18.61 -0.31 3.74
N GLY A 2 17.29 -0.35 3.49
CA GLY A 2 16.70 -1.33 2.54
C GLY A 2 16.83 -2.79 2.97
N ALA A 3 17.07 -3.03 4.27
CA ALA A 3 17.21 -4.36 4.83
C ALA A 3 15.85 -4.96 5.18
N ASP A 4 15.79 -6.30 5.15
CA ASP A 4 14.61 -7.05 5.57
C ASP A 4 14.43 -6.96 7.10
N LEU A 5 13.18 -6.86 7.54
CA LEU A 5 12.83 -6.67 8.95
C LEU A 5 11.71 -7.63 9.37
N VAL A 6 11.88 -8.26 10.52
CA VAL A 6 10.82 -8.99 11.22
C VAL A 6 10.48 -8.25 12.51
N GLY A 7 9.31 -7.59 12.55
CA GLY A 7 8.84 -6.86 13.71
C GLY A 7 7.80 -7.64 14.52
N ARG A 8 8.03 -7.84 15.81
CA ARG A 8 7.04 -8.41 16.75
C ARG A 8 6.59 -7.35 17.75
N ALA A 9 5.31 -7.00 17.72
CA ALA A 9 4.71 -6.13 18.74
C ALA A 9 3.22 -6.48 18.92
N ARG A 10 2.56 -5.92 19.93
CA ARG A 10 1.10 -6.07 20.16
C ARG A 10 0.30 -5.07 19.31
N THR A 11 -0.98 -5.35 19.06
CA THR A 11 -1.89 -4.37 18.43
C THR A 11 -1.93 -3.08 19.25
N GLY A 12 -2.09 -1.93 18.59
CA GLY A 12 -2.04 -0.61 19.25
C GLY A 12 -0.63 -0.03 19.49
N GLN A 13 0.44 -0.80 19.26
CA GLN A 13 1.83 -0.35 19.49
C GLN A 13 2.49 0.31 18.26
N GLY A 14 1.72 0.99 17.41
CA GLY A 14 2.27 1.72 16.26
C GLY A 14 2.87 0.87 15.13
N LYS A 15 2.63 -0.45 15.10
CA LYS A 15 3.17 -1.34 14.04
C LYS A 15 2.88 -0.86 12.62
N THR A 16 1.68 -0.33 12.39
CA THR A 16 1.28 0.14 11.07
C THR A 16 2.16 1.30 10.61
N LEU A 17 2.30 2.34 11.43
CA LEU A 17 3.16 3.48 11.13
C LEU A 17 4.64 3.08 11.00
N ALA A 18 5.08 2.08 11.78
CA ALA A 18 6.46 1.58 11.75
C ALA A 18 6.88 1.04 10.37
N PHE A 19 5.96 0.52 9.54
CA PHE A 19 6.26 0.16 8.16
C PHE A 19 5.71 1.14 7.12
N VAL A 20 4.59 1.84 7.40
CA VAL A 20 4.02 2.82 6.47
C VAL A 20 4.98 3.99 6.22
N LEU A 21 5.51 4.61 7.28
CA LEU A 21 6.37 5.78 7.15
C LEU A 21 7.65 5.52 6.32
N PRO A 22 8.45 4.46 6.59
CA PRO A 22 9.64 4.20 5.77
C PRO A 22 9.29 3.83 4.33
N ILE A 23 8.13 3.19 4.09
CA ILE A 23 7.63 2.94 2.72
C ILE A 23 7.34 4.27 2.00
N LEU A 24 6.62 5.19 2.65
CA LEU A 24 6.29 6.49 2.09
C LEU A 24 7.56 7.31 1.81
N GLU A 25 8.50 7.34 2.75
CA GLU A 25 9.78 8.04 2.59
C GLU A 25 10.59 7.47 1.42
N SER A 26 10.65 6.13 1.29
CA SER A 26 11.32 5.47 0.16
C SER A 26 10.70 5.82 -1.20
N LEU A 27 9.36 5.94 -1.25
CA LEU A 27 8.65 6.35 -2.46
C LEU A 27 8.86 7.83 -2.77
N VAL A 28 8.82 8.71 -1.78
CA VAL A 28 8.85 10.17 -1.96
C VAL A 28 10.25 10.69 -2.19
N ASN A 29 11.21 10.27 -1.36
CA ASN A 29 12.56 10.81 -1.29
C ASN A 29 13.66 9.79 -1.63
N GLY A 30 13.34 8.51 -1.62
CA GLY A 30 14.30 7.43 -1.88
C GLY A 30 14.49 7.06 -3.35
N CYS A 31 15.29 6.01 -3.58
CA CYS A 31 15.62 5.47 -4.91
C CYS A 31 14.38 5.10 -5.74
N THR A 32 13.24 4.82 -5.10
CA THR A 32 12.00 4.44 -5.76
C THR A 32 11.32 5.64 -6.43
N LYS A 33 11.65 6.89 -6.06
CA LYS A 33 11.16 8.10 -6.73
C LYS A 33 11.47 8.10 -8.24
N ALA A 34 12.69 7.73 -8.62
CA ALA A 34 13.10 7.69 -10.04
C ALA A 34 12.36 6.59 -10.83
N ARG A 35 11.85 5.56 -10.13
CA ARG A 35 11.07 4.46 -10.71
C ARG A 35 9.57 4.75 -10.76
N ARG A 36 9.08 5.80 -10.08
CA ARG A 36 7.67 6.20 -10.13
C ARG A 36 7.34 6.74 -11.52
N ARG A 37 6.64 5.90 -12.30
CA ARG A 37 6.01 6.32 -13.56
C ARG A 37 4.68 6.98 -13.23
N SER A 38 4.40 8.11 -13.89
CA SER A 38 3.08 8.75 -13.85
C SER A 38 2.25 8.28 -15.05
N GLY A 39 0.94 8.16 -14.87
CA GLY A 39 0.00 7.84 -15.94
C GLY A 39 -0.74 6.51 -15.79
N TYR A 40 -1.67 6.29 -16.72
CA TYR A 40 -2.52 5.11 -16.78
C TYR A 40 -1.68 3.83 -16.97
N GLY A 41 -2.03 2.76 -16.26
CA GLY A 41 -1.30 1.49 -16.32
C GLY A 41 0.05 1.48 -15.57
N LYS A 42 0.34 2.47 -14.71
CA LYS A 42 1.55 2.39 -13.86
C LYS A 42 1.50 1.18 -12.93
N SER A 43 2.61 0.45 -12.86
CA SER A 43 2.76 -0.72 -11.98
C SER A 43 2.99 -0.29 -10.53
N PRO A 44 2.38 -0.98 -9.54
CA PRO A 44 2.63 -0.69 -8.14
C PRO A 44 4.08 -0.96 -7.77
N SER A 45 4.64 -0.09 -6.91
CA SER A 45 5.99 -0.24 -6.37
C SER A 45 6.00 -0.99 -5.05
N VAL A 46 4.86 -1.08 -4.38
CA VAL A 46 4.72 -1.69 -3.04
C VAL A 46 3.49 -2.58 -2.99
N LEU A 47 3.67 -3.76 -2.40
CA LEU A 47 2.60 -4.68 -2.05
C LEU A 47 2.60 -4.93 -0.54
N VAL A 48 1.45 -4.75 0.10
CA VAL A 48 1.22 -5.04 1.51
C VAL A 48 0.17 -6.14 1.62
N LEU A 49 0.58 -7.32 2.08
CA LEU A 49 -0.30 -8.46 2.28
C LEU A 49 -0.76 -8.56 3.73
N LEU A 50 -2.08 -8.67 3.93
CA LEU A 50 -2.72 -8.72 5.23
C LEU A 50 -3.69 -9.91 5.30
N PRO A 51 -3.85 -10.56 6.48
CA PRO A 51 -4.59 -11.81 6.58
C PRO A 51 -6.11 -11.63 6.50
N THR A 52 -6.63 -10.43 6.76
CA THR A 52 -8.06 -10.15 6.79
C THR A 52 -8.40 -8.86 6.06
N ARG A 53 -9.65 -8.75 5.60
CA ARG A 53 -10.20 -7.56 4.95
C ARG A 53 -10.21 -6.36 5.89
N GLU A 54 -10.54 -6.59 7.14
CA GLU A 54 -10.66 -5.57 8.18
C GLU A 54 -9.30 -4.91 8.41
N LEU A 55 -8.24 -5.71 8.53
CA LEU A 55 -6.87 -5.18 8.63
C LEU A 55 -6.44 -4.49 7.34
N ALA A 56 -6.76 -5.05 6.17
CA ALA A 56 -6.45 -4.41 4.88
C ALA A 56 -7.09 -3.03 4.74
N THR A 57 -8.33 -2.88 5.21
CA THR A 57 -9.07 -1.63 5.15
C THR A 57 -8.51 -0.59 6.13
N GLN A 58 -8.12 -1.02 7.33
CA GLN A 58 -7.45 -0.14 8.32
C GLN A 58 -6.11 0.39 7.79
N VAL A 59 -5.25 -0.49 7.30
CA VAL A 59 -3.94 -0.09 6.75
C VAL A 59 -4.10 0.77 5.49
N PHE A 60 -5.10 0.47 4.65
CA PHE A 60 -5.41 1.30 3.49
C PHE A 60 -5.80 2.74 3.88
N ALA A 61 -6.60 2.92 4.93
CA ALA A 61 -6.97 4.25 5.42
C ALA A 61 -5.74 5.05 5.87
N ASP A 62 -4.79 4.41 6.54
CA ASP A 62 -3.51 5.05 6.90
C ASP A 62 -2.75 5.47 5.64
N PHE A 63 -2.64 4.60 4.63
CA PHE A 63 -1.98 4.96 3.37
C PHE A 63 -2.71 6.08 2.61
N GLN A 64 -4.04 6.14 2.66
CA GLN A 64 -4.78 7.26 2.06
C GLN A 64 -4.50 8.57 2.80
N LEU A 65 -4.48 8.55 4.14
CA LEU A 65 -4.24 9.72 4.95
C LEU A 65 -2.82 10.27 4.76
N TYR A 66 -1.80 9.43 4.99
CA TYR A 66 -0.41 9.84 4.96
C TYR A 66 0.16 9.89 3.54
N GLY A 67 -0.19 8.91 2.70
CA GLY A 67 0.28 8.84 1.31
C GLY A 67 -0.43 9.82 0.39
N GLY A 68 -1.72 10.08 0.62
CA GLY A 68 -2.49 11.06 -0.16
C GLY A 68 -1.93 12.48 0.00
N ALA A 69 -1.46 12.84 1.20
CA ALA A 69 -0.83 14.14 1.47
C ALA A 69 0.46 14.38 0.65
N VAL A 70 1.11 13.31 0.18
CA VAL A 70 2.33 13.36 -0.64
C VAL A 70 2.11 12.89 -2.09
N GLY A 71 0.84 12.82 -2.52
CA GLY A 71 0.44 12.50 -3.89
C GLY A 71 0.58 11.02 -4.28
N LEU A 72 0.73 10.12 -3.31
CA LEU A 72 0.76 8.68 -3.57
C LEU A 72 -0.66 8.11 -3.68
N GLN A 73 -0.83 7.17 -4.61
CA GLN A 73 -2.09 6.49 -4.87
C GLN A 73 -2.02 5.06 -4.34
N ALA A 74 -3.04 4.66 -3.59
CA ALA A 74 -3.17 3.30 -3.05
C ALA A 74 -4.44 2.62 -3.57
N CYS A 75 -4.44 1.29 -3.64
CA CYS A 75 -5.63 0.47 -3.87
C CYS A 75 -5.73 -0.64 -2.82
N CYS A 76 -6.94 -0.90 -2.32
CA CYS A 76 -7.23 -2.01 -1.43
C CYS A 76 -7.93 -3.16 -2.18
N VAL A 77 -7.39 -4.38 -2.06
CA VAL A 77 -7.76 -5.55 -2.86
C VAL A 77 -8.10 -6.72 -1.94
N TYR A 78 -9.38 -7.09 -1.87
CA TYR A 78 -9.86 -8.19 -1.02
C TYR A 78 -11.14 -8.86 -1.55
N GLY A 79 -11.43 -10.07 -1.08
CA GLY A 79 -12.62 -10.85 -1.40
C GLY A 79 -13.93 -10.25 -0.84
N GLY A 80 -15.08 -10.57 -1.45
CA GLY A 80 -16.38 -10.09 -0.99
C GLY A 80 -16.75 -8.65 -1.39
N ALA A 81 -15.93 -8.00 -2.22
CA ALA A 81 -16.24 -6.73 -2.88
C ALA A 81 -16.25 -6.88 -4.41
N PRO A 82 -16.87 -5.97 -5.17
CA PRO A 82 -16.88 -6.05 -6.64
C PRO A 82 -15.46 -6.06 -7.22
N MET A 83 -15.14 -7.08 -8.02
CA MET A 83 -13.82 -7.21 -8.65
C MET A 83 -13.55 -6.08 -9.65
N HIS A 84 -14.59 -5.65 -10.37
CA HIS A 84 -14.47 -4.65 -11.43
C HIS A 84 -13.94 -3.30 -10.91
N SER A 85 -14.36 -2.85 -9.72
CA SER A 85 -13.89 -1.59 -9.14
C SER A 85 -12.42 -1.67 -8.71
N GLN A 86 -11.98 -2.84 -8.21
CA GLN A 86 -10.58 -3.11 -7.87
C GLN A 86 -9.70 -3.12 -9.12
N ILE A 87 -10.11 -3.84 -10.17
CA ILE A 87 -9.42 -3.86 -11.47
C ILE A 87 -9.32 -2.46 -12.08
N SER A 88 -10.42 -1.71 -12.08
CA SER A 88 -10.44 -0.34 -12.62
C SER A 88 -9.46 0.57 -11.88
N SER A 89 -9.40 0.46 -10.56
CA SER A 89 -8.45 1.23 -9.74
C SER A 89 -7.00 0.85 -10.04
N LEU A 90 -6.70 -0.44 -10.17
CA LEU A 90 -5.37 -0.92 -10.57
C LEU A 90 -4.99 -0.44 -11.98
N ARG A 91 -5.93 -0.44 -12.94
CA ARG A 91 -5.71 0.02 -14.31
C ARG A 91 -5.43 1.52 -14.40
N ARG A 92 -6.12 2.33 -13.58
CA ARG A 92 -5.79 3.77 -13.43
C ARG A 92 -4.35 3.97 -12.96
N GLY A 93 -3.81 2.97 -12.27
CA GLY A 93 -2.43 2.91 -11.83
C GLY A 93 -2.28 3.44 -10.41
N VAL A 94 -1.58 2.66 -9.57
CA VAL A 94 -1.38 2.95 -8.15
C VAL A 94 0.08 2.74 -7.76
N ASP A 95 0.54 3.43 -6.72
CA ASP A 95 1.89 3.27 -6.18
C ASP A 95 1.95 2.09 -5.19
N ILE A 96 0.83 1.86 -4.48
CA ILE A 96 0.75 0.92 -3.35
C ILE A 96 -0.50 0.04 -3.52
N VAL A 97 -0.32 -1.27 -3.41
CA VAL A 97 -1.42 -2.24 -3.30
C VAL A 97 -1.43 -2.80 -1.89
N ILE A 98 -2.59 -2.76 -1.24
CA ILE A 98 -2.84 -3.38 0.06
C ILE A 98 -3.91 -4.44 -0.13
N GLY A 99 -3.72 -5.65 0.35
CA GLY A 99 -4.74 -6.67 0.10
C GLY A 99 -4.56 -7.99 0.82
N THR A 100 -5.54 -8.87 0.61
CA THR A 100 -5.54 -10.23 1.15
C THR A 100 -4.95 -11.22 0.14
N PRO A 101 -4.13 -12.20 0.57
CA PRO A 101 -3.49 -13.16 -0.34
C PRO A 101 -4.42 -13.88 -1.32
N GLY A 102 -5.65 -14.21 -0.91
CA GLY A 102 -6.61 -14.90 -1.79
C GLY A 102 -7.21 -14.05 -2.91
N ARG A 103 -6.88 -12.75 -2.98
CA ARG A 103 -7.43 -11.82 -3.99
C ARG A 103 -6.35 -11.15 -4.83
N VAL A 104 -5.26 -10.71 -4.20
CA VAL A 104 -4.11 -10.10 -4.88
C VAL A 104 -3.54 -11.07 -5.89
#